data_AF-A0A8E9ZT43-F1
#
_entry.id   AF-A0A8E9ZT43-F1
#
_cell.length_a   1.000
_cell.length_b   1.000
_cell.length_c   1.000
_cell.angle_alpha   90.00
_cell.angle_beta   90.00
_cell.angle_gamma   90.00
#
_symmetry.space_group_name_H-M   'P 1'
#
loop_
_entity.id
_entity.type
_entity.pdbx_description
1 polymer ?
#
loop_
_entity_poly.entity_id
_entity_poly.type
_entity_poly.pdbx_seq_one_letter_code
_entity_poly.pdbx_strand_id
1 'polypeptide(L)'
;AAMFSKIEVRLNNVPFGFTSFNDYARLYSLPGPDGTQPPEPFVHTSPNGSIAYVPQLVQSPKRIVGVVNGVVTYNGGTHCNAAMEILESSLDTLSRTLKKEGKVVDTNRVARHFTVLVFLVQSQP
;
A
#
# COMPACT_ATOMS: atom_id res chain seq x y z
N ALA A 1 12.24 -6.87 8.72
CA ALA A 1 11.55 -8.08 8.26
C ALA A 1 10.38 -7.87 7.26
N ALA A 2 9.99 -6.65 6.86
CA ALA A 2 8.70 -6.40 6.19
C ALA A 2 8.47 -7.25 4.92
N MET A 3 9.54 -7.54 4.19
CA MET A 3 9.55 -8.51 3.08
C MET A 3 9.92 -9.94 3.52
N PHE A 4 10.83 -10.06 4.49
CA PHE A 4 11.37 -11.33 5.00
C PHE A 4 11.07 -11.47 6.50
N SER A 5 9.92 -12.05 6.84
CA SER A 5 9.40 -12.13 8.21
C SER A 5 10.31 -12.88 9.18
N LYS A 6 11.21 -13.74 8.67
CA LYS A 6 12.16 -14.53 9.47
C LYS A 6 13.44 -13.78 9.85
N ILE A 7 13.63 -12.55 9.38
CA ILE A 7 14.84 -11.76 9.66
C ILE A 7 14.55 -10.74 10.75
N GLU A 8 15.16 -10.91 11.92
CA GLU A 8 15.19 -9.88 12.96
C GLU A 8 16.11 -8.74 12.52
N VAL A 9 15.60 -7.51 12.56
CA VAL A 9 16.38 -6.31 12.24
C VAL A 9 16.41 -5.45 13.50
N ARG A 10 17.59 -4.94 13.84
CA ARG A 10 17.81 -4.02 14.96
C ARG A 10 18.53 -2.77 14.48
N LEU A 11 18.17 -1.62 15.04
CA LEU A 11 18.89 -0.37 14.88
C LEU A 11 19.36 0.09 16.26
N ASN A 12 20.68 0.25 16.45
CA ASN A 12 21.27 0.60 17.75
C ASN A 12 20.81 -0.34 18.89
N ASN A 13 20.76 -1.65 18.59
CA ASN A 13 20.27 -2.71 19.49
C ASN A 13 18.78 -2.65 19.87
N VAL A 14 18.00 -1.75 19.27
CA VAL A 14 16.55 -1.70 19.40
C VAL A 14 15.92 -2.48 18.24
N PRO A 15 15.09 -3.51 18.49
CA PRO A 15 14.40 -4.24 17.43
C PRO A 15 13.41 -3.35 16.71
N PHE A 16 13.27 -3.54 15.40
CA PHE A 16 12.20 -2.90 14.65
C PHE A 16 10.84 -3.40 15.16
N GLY A 17 9.92 -2.46 15.44
CA GLY A 17 8.62 -2.74 16.06
C GLY A 17 7.57 -3.41 15.17
N PHE A 18 7.96 -4.05 14.07
CA PHE A 18 7.03 -4.74 13.16
C PHE A 18 7.51 -6.14 12.83
N THR A 19 6.58 -7.10 12.84
CA THR A 19 6.85 -8.53 12.63
C THR A 19 6.30 -9.04 11.30
N SER A 20 5.31 -8.33 10.75
CA SER A 20 4.64 -8.67 9.50
C SER A 20 4.64 -7.51 8.49
N PHE A 21 4.29 -7.82 7.25
CA PHE A 21 4.03 -6.80 6.23
C PHE A 21 2.82 -5.93 6.60
N ASN A 22 1.81 -6.48 7.27
CA ASN A 22 0.65 -5.72 7.75
C ASN A 22 1.06 -4.70 8.83
N ASP A 23 1.88 -5.11 9.79
CA ASP A 23 2.42 -4.20 10.82
C ASP A 23 3.20 -3.05 10.17
N TYR A 24 4.01 -3.39 9.15
CA TYR A 24 4.74 -2.39 8.38
C TYR A 24 3.80 -1.45 7.61
N ALA A 25 2.73 -1.96 7.01
CA ALA A 25 1.74 -1.14 6.31
C ALA A 25 1.02 -0.15 7.25
N ARG A 26 0.74 -0.57 8.49
CA ARG A 26 0.14 0.30 9.52
C ARG A 26 1.03 1.46 9.93
N LEU A 27 2.36 1.39 9.74
CA LEU A 27 3.25 2.53 9.95
C LEU A 27 2.95 3.70 9.00
N TYR A 28 2.27 3.44 7.88
CA TYR A 28 1.83 4.45 6.92
C TYR A 28 0.41 4.96 7.22
N SER A 29 -0.29 4.39 8.19
CA SER A 29 -1.60 4.89 8.66
C SER A 29 -1.38 6.05 9.63
N LEU A 30 -1.26 7.26 9.09
CA LEU A 30 -1.01 8.45 9.90
C LEU A 30 -2.31 9.01 10.49
N PRO A 31 -2.39 9.25 11.81
CA PRO A 31 -3.56 9.86 12.42
C PRO A 31 -3.72 11.32 11.96
N GLY A 32 -4.97 11.78 11.96
CA GLY A 32 -5.31 13.17 11.70
C GLY A 32 -4.90 14.10 12.85
N PRO A 33 -4.97 15.43 12.66
CA PRO A 33 -4.67 16.42 13.71
C PRO A 33 -5.55 16.30 14.96
N ASP A 34 -6.74 15.72 14.80
CA ASP A 34 -7.75 15.46 15.81
C ASP A 34 -7.61 14.06 16.45
N GLY A 35 -6.59 13.28 16.06
CA GLY A 35 -6.39 11.91 16.51
C GLY A 35 -7.27 10.89 15.79
N THR A 36 -8.07 11.30 14.80
CA THR A 36 -8.86 10.37 13.98
C THR A 36 -7.92 9.41 13.26
N GLN A 37 -8.24 8.11 13.30
CA GLN A 37 -7.46 7.09 12.61
C GLN A 37 -8.03 6.86 11.20
N PRO A 38 -7.18 6.73 10.17
CA PRO A 38 -7.64 6.29 8.87
C PRO A 38 -8.17 4.84 8.95
N PRO A 39 -8.99 4.42 7.97
CA PRO A 39 -9.38 3.02 7.86
C PRO A 39 -8.19 2.07 7.79
N GLU A 40 -8.41 0.82 8.22
CA GLU A 40 -7.38 -0.22 8.20
C GLU A 40 -6.83 -0.47 6.79
N PRO A 41 -5.52 -0.78 6.65
CA PRO A 41 -4.93 -1.12 5.37
C PRO A 41 -5.56 -2.36 4.73
N PHE A 42 -5.78 -2.31 3.41
CA PHE A 42 -6.13 -3.49 2.64
C PHE A 42 -4.85 -4.25 2.28
N VAL A 43 -4.58 -5.36 2.95
CA VAL A 43 -3.34 -6.13 2.79
C VAL A 43 -3.62 -7.48 2.13
N HIS A 44 -2.81 -7.81 1.13
CA HIS A 44 -2.76 -9.15 0.55
C HIS A 44 -1.32 -9.65 0.54
N THR A 45 -1.12 -10.87 1.03
CA THR A 45 0.20 -11.54 1.10
C THR A 45 0.12 -12.89 0.40
N SER A 46 1.15 -13.19 -0.38
CA SER A 46 1.34 -14.44 -1.11
C SER A 46 2.80 -14.91 -0.95
N PRO A 47 3.14 -16.14 -1.37
CA PRO A 47 4.54 -16.60 -1.39
C PRO A 47 5.47 -15.72 -2.24
N ASN A 48 4.95 -15.07 -3.28
CA ASN A 48 5.72 -14.27 -4.22
C ASN A 48 5.77 -12.78 -3.85
N GLY A 49 5.21 -12.39 -2.71
CA GLY A 49 5.19 -10.99 -2.29
C GLY A 49 3.91 -10.56 -1.59
N SER A 50 3.87 -9.29 -1.21
CA SER A 50 2.74 -8.66 -0.56
C SER A 50 2.44 -7.29 -1.16
N ILE A 51 1.16 -6.91 -1.11
CA ILE A 51 0.66 -5.61 -1.53
C ILE A 51 -0.24 -5.05 -0.44
N ALA A 52 -0.14 -3.74 -0.18
CA ALA A 52 -1.05 -3.02 0.69
C ALA A 52 -1.55 -1.75 0.03
N TYR A 53 -2.84 -1.47 0.18
CA TYR A 53 -3.45 -0.18 -0.09
C TYR A 53 -3.80 0.45 1.24
N VAL A 54 -3.06 1.48 1.63
CA VAL A 54 -3.17 2.15 2.94
C VAL A 54 -4.00 3.43 2.79
N PRO A 55 -5.26 3.46 3.27
CA PRO A 55 -6.10 4.65 3.21
C PRO A 55 -5.51 5.82 4.02
N GLN A 56 -5.75 7.04 3.56
CA GLN A 56 -5.28 8.28 4.17
C GLN A 56 -6.47 9.25 4.33
N LEU A 57 -6.53 9.92 5.48
CA LEU A 57 -7.57 10.92 5.76
C LEU A 57 -7.48 12.14 4.81
N VAL A 58 -6.26 12.48 4.40
CA VAL A 58 -5.98 13.62 3.52
C VAL A 58 -5.39 13.11 2.21
N GLN A 59 -5.84 13.68 1.10
CA GLN A 59 -5.25 13.39 -0.21
C GLN A 59 -3.78 13.84 -0.25
N SER A 60 -2.95 13.06 -0.90
CA SER A 60 -1.53 13.40 -1.13
C SER A 60 -1.17 13.13 -2.60
N PRO A 61 0.00 13.59 -3.09
CA PRO A 61 0.53 13.11 -4.36
C PRO A 61 0.52 11.57 -4.37
N LYS A 62 0.24 10.96 -5.54
CA LYS A 62 0.23 9.50 -5.67
C LYS A 62 1.52 8.92 -5.07
N ARG A 63 1.39 8.15 -3.99
CA ARG A 63 2.52 7.62 -3.23
C ARG A 63 2.54 6.12 -3.36
N ILE A 64 3.60 5.60 -3.97
CA ILE A 64 3.84 4.17 -4.11
C ILE A 64 5.25 3.84 -3.62
N VAL A 65 5.37 2.77 -2.83
CA VAL A 65 6.64 2.23 -2.36
C VAL A 65 6.79 0.83 -2.95
N GLY A 66 7.73 0.69 -3.88
CA GLY A 66 8.04 -0.57 -4.53
C GLY A 66 9.32 -1.19 -3.97
N VAL A 67 9.31 -2.50 -3.74
CA VAL A 67 10.48 -3.30 -3.35
C VAL A 67 10.47 -4.59 -4.14
N VAL A 68 11.61 -4.96 -4.71
CA VAL A 68 11.82 -6.26 -5.37
C VAL A 68 13.08 -6.90 -4.79
N ASN A 69 12.97 -8.12 -4.26
CA ASN A 69 14.06 -8.85 -3.63
C ASN A 69 14.86 -8.05 -2.58
N GLY A 70 14.18 -7.22 -1.79
CA GLY A 70 14.79 -6.35 -0.78
C GLY A 70 15.39 -5.05 -1.33
N VAL A 71 15.36 -4.83 -2.64
CA VAL A 71 15.83 -3.60 -3.30
C VAL A 71 14.66 -2.64 -3.49
N VAL A 72 14.81 -1.42 -2.97
CA VAL A 72 13.83 -0.35 -3.16
C VAL A 72 13.86 0.13 -4.61
N THR A 73 12.70 0.18 -5.25
CA THR A 73 12.55 0.65 -6.64
C THR A 73 12.01 2.09 -6.65
N TYR A 74 12.90 3.07 -6.48
CA TYR A 74 12.52 4.49 -6.32
C TYR A 74 11.73 5.08 -7.48
N ASN A 75 12.03 4.65 -8.71
CA ASN A 75 11.32 5.08 -9.92
C ASN A 75 10.11 4.21 -10.26
N GLY A 76 9.68 3.33 -9.33
CA GLY A 76 8.64 2.35 -9.57
C GLY A 76 9.10 1.20 -10.48
N GLY A 77 8.23 0.76 -11.38
CA GLY A 77 8.45 -0.39 -12.26
C GLY A 77 7.13 -1.10 -12.56
N THR A 78 7.20 -2.21 -13.29
CA THR A 78 6.02 -2.98 -13.72
C THR A 78 5.14 -3.43 -12.56
N HIS A 79 5.75 -3.85 -11.45
CA HIS A 79 5.04 -4.22 -10.22
C HIS A 79 4.26 -3.06 -9.60
N CYS A 80 4.84 -1.86 -9.62
CA CYS A 80 4.18 -0.65 -9.13
C CYS A 80 3.03 -0.24 -10.04
N ASN A 81 3.21 -0.32 -11.36
CA ASN A 81 2.17 -0.03 -12.34
C ASN A 81 0.99 -0.98 -12.17
N ALA A 82 1.25 -2.29 -12.05
CA ALA A 82 0.20 -3.30 -11.86
C ALA A 82 -0.60 -3.06 -10.57
N ALA A 83 0.07 -2.69 -9.47
CA ALA A 83 -0.61 -2.35 -8.22
C ALA A 83 -1.52 -1.11 -8.36
N MET A 84 -1.06 -0.08 -9.06
CA MET A 84 -1.89 1.10 -9.32
C MET A 84 -3.08 0.76 -10.23
N GLU A 85 -2.88 -0.08 -11.23
CA GLU A 85 -3.94 -0.52 -12.15
C GLU A 85 -5.04 -1.30 -11.40
N ILE A 86 -4.67 -2.17 -10.46
CA ILE A 86 -5.63 -2.88 -9.60
C ILE A 86 -6.48 -1.88 -8.79
N LEU A 87 -5.85 -0.87 -8.18
CA LEU A 87 -6.56 0.17 -7.43
C LEU A 87 -7.51 0.96 -8.33
N GLU A 88 -7.02 1.46 -9.46
CA GLU A 88 -7.77 2.30 -10.39
C GLU A 88 -8.96 1.53 -10.98
N SER A 89 -8.76 0.28 -11.40
CA SER A 89 -9.82 -0.61 -11.90
C SER A 89 -10.90 -0.88 -10.84
N SER A 90 -10.48 -1.08 -9.59
CA SER A 90 -11.42 -1.28 -8.47
C SER A 90 -12.26 -0.02 -8.21
N LEU A 91 -11.63 1.16 -8.24
CA LEU A 91 -12.30 2.45 -8.05
C LEU A 91 -13.25 2.78 -9.21
N ASP A 92 -12.87 2.45 -10.44
CA ASP A 92 -13.73 2.64 -11.62
C ASP A 92 -14.96 1.73 -11.56
N THR A 93 -14.79 0.48 -11.13
CA THR A 93 -15.91 -0.46 -10.91
C THR A 93 -16.87 0.07 -9.83
N LEU A 94 -16.31 0.60 -8.73
CA LEU A 94 -17.10 1.23 -7.66
C LEU A 94 -17.84 2.47 -8.17
N SER A 95 -17.16 3.35 -8.91
CA SER A 95 -17.74 4.58 -9.47
C SER A 95 -18.91 4.27 -10.40
N ARG A 96 -18.80 3.25 -11.26
CA ARG A 96 -19.91 2.79 -12.12
C ARG A 96 -21.10 2.28 -11.32
N THR A 97 -20.86 1.60 -10.21
CA THR A 97 -21.92 1.10 -9.33
C THR A 97 -22.64 2.26 -8.65
N LEU A 98 -21.88 3.20 -8.06
CA LEU A 98 -22.42 4.37 -7.37
C LEU A 98 -23.15 5.33 -8.33
N LYS A 99 -22.74 5.40 -9.60
CA LYS A 99 -23.44 6.17 -10.63
C LYS A 99 -24.86 5.68 -10.87
N LYS A 100 -25.13 4.38 -10.71
CA LYS A 100 -26.51 3.82 -10.78
C LYS A 100 -27.39 4.32 -9.64
N GLU A 101 -26.78 4.69 -8.51
CA GLU A 101 -27.45 5.33 -7.37
C GLU A 101 -27.52 6.86 -7.49
N GLY A 102 -27.12 7.43 -8.62
CA GLY A 102 -27.06 8.89 -8.84
C GLY A 102 -25.86 9.60 -8.20
N LYS A 103 -24.87 8.85 -7.67
CA LYS A 103 -23.66 9.42 -7.05
C LYS A 103 -22.52 9.49 -8.06
N VAL A 104 -21.83 10.62 -8.13
CA VAL A 104 -20.65 10.81 -9.00
C VAL A 104 -19.39 10.80 -8.15
N VAL A 105 -18.41 9.98 -8.52
CA VAL A 105 -17.13 9.85 -7.81
C VAL A 105 -15.98 10.15 -8.75
N ASP A 106 -15.09 11.06 -8.33
CA ASP A 106 -13.81 11.31 -8.98
C ASP A 106 -12.78 10.26 -8.51
N THR A 107 -12.58 9.22 -9.31
CA THR A 107 -11.69 8.10 -8.98
C THR A 107 -10.22 8.52 -8.88
N ASN A 108 -9.79 9.50 -9.67
CA ASN A 108 -8.44 10.06 -9.59
C ASN A 108 -8.19 10.75 -8.26
N ARG A 109 -9.19 11.49 -7.76
CA ARG A 109 -9.12 12.12 -6.44
C ARG A 109 -9.12 11.08 -5.33
N VAL A 110 -9.98 10.06 -5.42
CA VAL A 110 -10.02 8.98 -4.42
C VAL A 110 -8.71 8.19 -4.39
N ALA A 111 -8.10 7.89 -5.54
CA ALA A 111 -6.82 7.18 -5.60
C ALA A 111 -5.69 7.91 -4.83
N ARG A 112 -5.74 9.25 -4.74
CA ARG A 112 -4.78 10.07 -3.99
C ARG A 112 -4.94 9.98 -2.47
N HIS A 113 -5.98 9.33 -1.99
CA HIS A 113 -6.16 8.96 -0.58
C HIS A 113 -5.54 7.61 -0.24
N PHE A 114 -4.72 7.02 -1.12
CA PHE A 114 -4.04 5.76 -0.83
C PHE A 114 -2.53 5.93 -0.92
N THR A 115 -1.82 5.38 0.06
CA THR A 115 -0.42 5.00 -0.08
C THR A 115 -0.36 3.53 -0.48
N VAL A 116 0.30 3.20 -1.58
CA VAL A 116 0.41 1.84 -2.09
C VAL A 116 1.78 1.26 -1.75
N LEU A 117 1.82 0.06 -1.18
CA LEU A 117 3.06 -0.67 -0.86
C LEU A 117 3.08 -1.96 -1.67
N VAL A 118 4.16 -2.23 -2.41
CA VAL A 118 4.27 -3.41 -3.30
C VAL A 118 5.63 -4.06 -3.15
N PHE A 119 5.66 -5.23 -2.53
CA PHE A 119 6.88 -5.94 -2.17
C PHE A 119 6.86 -7.31 -2.85
N LEU A 120 7.71 -7.53 -3.87
CA LEU A 120 7.73 -8.78 -4.62
C LEU A 120 9.03 -9.56 -4.42
N VAL A 121 8.90 -10.88 -4.30
CA VAL A 121 10.00 -11.84 -4.41
C VAL A 121 9.99 -12.37 -5.84
N GLN A 122 11.08 -12.19 -6.56
CA GLN A 122 11.24 -12.68 -7.92
C GLN A 122 12.49 -13.56 -8.01
N SER A 123 12.30 -14.84 -8.33
CA SER A 123 13.41 -15.70 -8.77
C SER A 123 13.69 -15.43 -10.24
N GLN A 124 14.96 -15.27 -10.62
CA GLN A 124 15.35 -15.31 -12.02
C GLN A 124 15.12 -16.76 -12.53
N PRO A 125 14.58 -16.96 -13.73
CA PRO A 125 14.50 -18.28 -14.35
C PRO A 125 15.88 -18.89 -14.61
#